data_AF-A0A375J2J9-F1
#
_entry.id   AF-A0A375J2J9-F1
#
_cell.length_a   1.000
_cell.length_b   1.000
_cell.length_c   1.000
_cell.angle_alpha   90.00
_cell.angle_beta   90.00
_cell.angle_gamma   90.00
#
_symmetry.space_group_name_H-M   'P 1'
#
loop_
_entity.id
_entity.type
_entity.pdbx_description
1 polymer ?
#
loop_
_entity_poly.entity_id
_entity_poly.type
_entity_poly.pdbx_seq_one_letter_code
_entity_poly.pdbx_strand_id
1 'polypeptide(L)'
;MGQLRQARTGIRMPRAGALFRMPSMPAATLDPVPPAASAPAAPPLRRRIACMLYEGVLLFGMLSASTAAYLLARPLLQKLGVDGPLVIQLWSFLVMGLYFTWFWQRNGQTLAMQTWRMRVENAAGVPPRWPQAALRYVLAWLWLPPSAAVGHLLGLVKGPFVGVLCAGLLIWILLAWLDPRRQFLHDRLAGTRLTDLRTKP
;
A
#
# COMPACT_ATOMS: atom_id res chain seq x y z
N MET A 1 27.95 100.07 -32.93
CA MET A 1 28.83 100.44 -31.80
C MET A 1 28.34 99.71 -30.56
N GLY A 2 29.16 98.85 -29.95
CA GLY A 2 28.82 98.18 -28.68
C GLY A 2 29.48 96.80 -28.59
N GLN A 3 30.56 96.73 -27.84
CA GLN A 3 31.60 95.70 -27.90
C GLN A 3 31.23 94.31 -27.34
N LEU A 4 31.86 93.31 -27.97
CA LEU A 4 32.12 91.96 -27.49
C LEU A 4 32.84 91.97 -26.13
N ARG A 5 32.32 91.25 -25.13
CA ARG A 5 33.04 90.97 -23.87
C ARG A 5 33.08 89.47 -23.59
N GLN A 6 34.20 88.90 -24.04
CA GLN A 6 35.02 87.82 -23.50
C GLN A 6 34.39 86.74 -22.60
N ALA A 7 34.56 85.51 -23.10
CA ALA A 7 34.46 84.24 -22.40
C ALA A 7 35.43 84.13 -21.20
N ARG A 8 34.97 83.47 -20.14
CA ARG A 8 35.84 82.79 -19.16
C ARG A 8 35.52 81.31 -19.15
N THR A 9 36.47 80.56 -19.66
CA THR A 9 36.58 79.11 -19.72
C THR A 9 36.74 78.55 -18.32
N GLY A 10 35.81 77.69 -17.89
CA GLY A 10 35.94 76.87 -16.70
C GLY A 10 35.77 75.40 -17.07
N ILE A 11 36.86 74.76 -17.53
CA ILE A 11 36.89 73.31 -17.78
C ILE A 11 36.94 72.64 -16.41
N ARG A 12 35.83 72.05 -15.98
CA ARG A 12 35.75 71.20 -14.80
C ARG A 12 35.88 69.74 -15.26
N MET A 13 37.05 69.14 -15.08
CA MET A 13 37.22 67.70 -15.32
C MET A 13 36.53 66.90 -14.22
N PRO A 14 35.62 65.95 -14.53
CA PRO A 14 35.12 65.01 -13.54
C PRO A 14 36.16 63.91 -13.26
N ARG A 15 36.41 63.73 -11.97
CA ARG A 15 37.28 62.74 -11.33
C ARG A 15 37.02 61.32 -11.86
N ALA A 16 38.09 60.64 -12.27
CA ALA A 16 38.12 59.19 -12.36
C ALA A 16 37.92 58.57 -10.97
N GLY A 17 37.09 57.53 -10.87
CA GLY A 17 36.97 56.73 -9.66
C GLY A 17 35.55 56.34 -9.25
N ALA A 18 34.77 55.76 -10.17
CA ALA A 18 33.64 54.92 -9.79
C ALA A 18 34.04 53.47 -10.02
N LEU A 19 34.66 52.86 -9.01
CA LEU A 19 34.85 51.41 -8.96
C LEU A 19 33.45 50.78 -8.96
N PHE A 20 33.12 50.07 -10.04
CA PHE A 20 31.94 49.26 -10.14
C PHE A 20 31.99 48.17 -9.05
N ARG A 21 31.32 48.41 -7.92
CA ARG A 21 31.17 47.44 -6.85
C ARG A 21 30.26 46.34 -7.36
N MET A 22 30.83 45.19 -7.75
CA MET A 22 30.01 44.03 -8.05
C MET A 22 29.17 43.68 -6.81
N PRO A 23 27.85 43.45 -6.95
CA PRO A 23 27.06 42.95 -5.84
C PRO A 23 27.67 41.62 -5.39
N SER A 24 28.04 41.55 -4.12
CA SER A 24 28.43 40.30 -3.47
C SER A 24 27.26 39.33 -3.62
N MET A 25 27.39 38.36 -4.53
CA MET A 25 26.48 37.23 -4.59
C MET A 25 26.50 36.59 -3.19
N PRO A 26 25.36 36.47 -2.49
CA PRO A 26 25.31 35.66 -1.29
C PRO A 26 25.82 34.28 -1.69
N ALA A 27 26.83 33.78 -0.98
CA ALA A 27 27.31 32.42 -1.14
C ALA A 27 26.07 31.54 -1.14
N ALA A 28 25.83 30.82 -2.24
CA ALA A 28 24.73 29.88 -2.34
C ALA A 28 24.93 28.88 -1.21
N THR A 29 24.21 29.10 -0.10
CA THR A 29 24.01 28.10 0.93
C THR A 29 23.35 26.96 0.21
N LEU A 30 24.13 25.92 -0.09
CA LEU A 30 23.58 24.62 -0.42
C LEU A 30 22.76 24.25 0.80
N ASP A 31 21.45 24.47 0.71
CA ASP A 31 20.53 23.94 1.70
C ASP A 31 20.90 22.45 1.87
N PRO A 32 21.09 21.96 3.11
CA PRO A 32 21.41 20.58 3.33
C PRO A 32 20.40 19.74 2.56
N VAL A 33 20.87 18.88 1.65
CA VAL A 33 20.02 17.92 0.95
C VAL A 33 19.15 17.26 2.03
N PRO A 34 17.81 17.38 1.97
CA PRO A 34 16.97 16.82 3.00
C PRO A 34 17.35 15.34 3.16
N PRO A 35 17.58 14.86 4.40
CA PRO A 35 17.98 13.49 4.63
C PRO A 35 17.00 12.58 3.89
N ALA A 36 17.54 11.67 3.06
CA ALA A 36 16.76 10.77 2.20
C ALA A 36 15.53 10.27 2.97
N ALA A 37 14.34 10.65 2.49
CA ALA A 37 13.09 10.47 3.20
C ALA A 37 13.02 9.05 3.79
N SER A 38 12.92 8.99 5.13
CA SER A 38 12.82 7.74 5.88
C SER A 38 11.78 6.85 5.23
N ALA A 39 12.15 5.62 4.85
CA ALA A 39 11.21 4.71 4.21
C ALA A 39 9.92 4.61 5.05
N PRO A 40 8.72 4.74 4.45
CA PRO A 40 7.48 4.84 5.20
C PRO A 40 7.33 3.64 6.14
N ALA A 41 7.16 3.95 7.42
CA ALA A 41 7.13 2.96 8.48
C ALA A 41 5.92 2.04 8.31
N ALA A 42 6.15 0.74 8.47
CA ALA A 42 5.11 -0.25 8.39
C ALA A 42 4.14 -0.09 9.60
N PRO A 43 2.81 -0.17 9.41
CA PRO A 43 1.84 -0.08 10.51
C PRO A 43 2.15 -1.01 11.68
N PRO A 44 1.91 -0.60 12.94
CA PRO A 44 2.09 -1.48 14.09
C PRO A 44 1.17 -2.70 14.00
N LEU A 45 1.65 -3.86 14.44
CA LEU A 45 0.97 -5.14 14.27
C LEU A 45 -0.45 -5.15 14.86
N ARG A 46 -0.66 -4.56 16.05
CA ARG A 46 -1.99 -4.42 16.67
C ARG A 46 -3.03 -3.81 15.75
N ARG A 47 -2.64 -2.83 14.93
CA ARG A 47 -3.53 -2.14 14.01
C ARG A 47 -3.82 -2.98 12.76
N ARG A 48 -2.84 -3.77 12.32
CA ARG A 48 -3.05 -4.75 11.25
C ARG A 48 -4.00 -5.86 11.71
N ILE A 49 -3.83 -6.37 12.94
CA ILE A 49 -4.74 -7.36 13.53
C ILE A 49 -6.15 -6.78 13.66
N ALA A 50 -6.31 -5.57 14.21
CA ALA A 50 -7.61 -4.91 14.30
C ALA A 50 -8.25 -4.68 12.91
N CYS A 51 -7.44 -4.34 11.91
CA CYS A 51 -7.89 -4.25 10.53
C CYS A 51 -8.31 -5.60 9.96
N MET A 52 -7.57 -6.68 10.21
CA MET A 52 -7.93 -8.04 9.78
C MET A 52 -9.23 -8.52 10.43
N LEU A 53 -9.43 -8.25 11.72
CA LEU A 53 -10.67 -8.57 12.42
C LEU A 53 -11.85 -7.79 11.84
N TYR A 54 -11.66 -6.50 11.57
CA TYR A 54 -12.70 -5.69 10.93
C TYR A 54 -13.00 -6.17 9.51
N GLU A 55 -11.97 -6.47 8.72
CA GLU A 55 -12.13 -7.09 7.40
C GLU A 55 -12.89 -8.41 7.49
N GLY A 56 -12.64 -9.22 8.53
CA GLY A 56 -13.38 -10.45 8.81
C GLY A 56 -14.89 -10.24 8.98
N VAL A 57 -15.31 -9.16 9.66
CA VAL A 57 -16.73 -8.81 9.80
C VAL A 57 -17.35 -8.41 8.46
N LEU A 58 -16.64 -7.62 7.66
CA LEU A 58 -17.10 -7.23 6.33
C LEU A 58 -17.22 -8.43 5.39
N LEU A 59 -16.21 -9.30 5.40
CA LEU A 59 -16.18 -10.52 4.61
C LEU A 59 -17.24 -11.52 5.06
N PHE A 60 -17.54 -11.61 6.35
CA PHE A 60 -18.64 -12.43 6.86
C PHE A 60 -19.97 -12.00 6.23
N GLY A 61 -20.28 -10.70 6.21
CA GLY A 61 -21.47 -10.17 5.56
C GLY A 61 -21.47 -10.41 4.04
N MET A 62 -20.36 -10.11 3.37
CA MET A 62 -20.21 -10.29 1.93
C MET A 62 -20.34 -11.76 1.50
N LEU A 63 -19.69 -12.68 2.21
CA LEU A 63 -19.75 -14.12 1.92
C LEU A 63 -21.12 -14.70 2.26
N SER A 64 -21.80 -14.21 3.30
CA SER A 64 -23.18 -14.61 3.59
C SER A 64 -24.13 -14.23 2.46
N ALA A 65 -24.06 -12.98 1.98
CA ALA A 65 -24.87 -12.53 0.84
C ALA A 65 -24.51 -13.28 -0.46
N SER A 66 -23.22 -13.50 -0.70
CA SER A 66 -22.71 -14.27 -1.84
C SER A 66 -23.16 -15.74 -1.80
N THR A 67 -23.20 -16.35 -0.61
CA THR A 67 -23.69 -17.72 -0.41
C THR A 67 -25.20 -17.78 -0.64
N ALA A 68 -25.96 -16.80 -0.16
CA ALA A 68 -27.40 -16.72 -0.45
C ALA A 68 -27.65 -16.63 -1.97
N ALA A 69 -26.89 -15.80 -2.69
CA ALA A 69 -26.95 -15.72 -4.15
C ALA A 69 -26.61 -17.06 -4.83
N TYR A 70 -25.59 -17.76 -4.35
CA TYR A 70 -25.24 -19.11 -4.84
C TYR A 70 -26.38 -20.11 -4.62
N LEU A 71 -27.00 -20.11 -3.44
CA LEU A 71 -28.11 -21.00 -3.11
C LEU A 71 -29.35 -20.73 -3.99
N LEU A 72 -29.62 -19.47 -4.33
CA LEU A 72 -30.67 -19.12 -5.28
C LEU A 72 -30.36 -19.64 -6.70
N ALA A 73 -29.11 -19.59 -7.13
CA ALA A 73 -28.66 -20.12 -8.42
C ALA A 73 -28.50 -21.65 -8.44
N ARG A 74 -28.47 -22.30 -7.27
CA ARG A 74 -28.16 -23.74 -7.13
C ARG A 74 -29.07 -24.66 -7.96
N PRO A 75 -30.40 -24.46 -8.06
CA PRO A 75 -31.23 -25.31 -8.91
C PRO A 75 -30.82 -25.28 -10.39
N LEU A 76 -30.33 -24.14 -10.89
CA LEU A 76 -29.81 -24.02 -12.25
C LEU A 76 -28.46 -24.72 -12.38
N LEU A 77 -27.56 -24.51 -11.42
CA LEU A 77 -26.24 -25.16 -11.38
C LEU A 77 -26.36 -26.70 -11.35
N GLN A 78 -27.36 -27.22 -10.64
CA GLN A 78 -27.67 -28.65 -10.60
C GLN A 78 -28.16 -29.19 -11.94
N LYS A 79 -29.07 -28.46 -12.61
CA LYS A 79 -29.53 -28.82 -13.96
C LYS A 79 -28.39 -28.85 -14.98
N LEU A 80 -27.40 -27.97 -14.82
CA LEU A 80 -26.20 -27.92 -15.65
C LEU A 80 -25.13 -28.94 -15.24
N GLY A 81 -25.31 -29.67 -14.14
CA GLY A 81 -24.35 -30.67 -13.65
C GLY A 81 -23.06 -30.07 -13.07
N VAL A 82 -23.07 -28.79 -12.67
CA VAL A 82 -21.90 -28.07 -12.14
C VAL A 82 -22.01 -27.72 -10.65
N ASP A 83 -23.05 -28.20 -9.95
CA ASP A 83 -23.12 -28.10 -8.48
C ASP A 83 -22.04 -28.97 -7.83
N GLY A 84 -21.38 -28.45 -6.80
CA GLY A 84 -20.42 -29.22 -6.02
C GLY A 84 -19.64 -28.39 -5.00
N PRO A 85 -18.97 -29.05 -4.02
CA PRO A 85 -18.20 -28.38 -2.98
C PRO A 85 -17.08 -27.48 -3.55
N LEU A 86 -16.43 -27.93 -4.62
CA LEU A 86 -15.39 -27.15 -5.28
C LEU A 86 -15.96 -25.87 -5.92
N VAL A 87 -17.18 -25.92 -6.45
CA VAL A 87 -17.77 -24.78 -7.16
C VAL A 87 -18.16 -23.67 -6.19
N ILE A 88 -18.75 -24.00 -5.04
CA ILE A 88 -19.00 -22.99 -4.00
C ILE A 88 -17.68 -22.43 -3.42
N GLN A 89 -16.64 -23.27 -3.26
CA GLN A 89 -15.32 -22.80 -2.81
C GLN A 89 -14.69 -21.83 -3.81
N LEU A 90 -14.69 -22.18 -5.10
CA LEU A 90 -14.20 -21.31 -6.18
C LEU A 90 -15.01 -20.02 -6.26
N TRP A 91 -16.34 -20.10 -6.14
CA TRP A 91 -17.22 -18.94 -6.10
C TRP A 91 -16.86 -18.00 -4.95
N SER A 92 -16.75 -18.51 -3.72
CA SER A 92 -16.34 -17.72 -2.55
C SER A 92 -14.94 -17.13 -2.71
N PHE A 93 -14.00 -17.90 -3.24
CA PHE A 93 -12.64 -17.44 -3.54
C PHE A 93 -12.64 -16.30 -4.57
N LEU A 94 -13.45 -16.39 -5.63
CA LEU A 94 -13.53 -15.36 -6.66
C LEU A 94 -14.22 -14.10 -6.16
N VAL A 95 -15.30 -14.21 -5.39
CA VAL A 95 -16.01 -13.06 -4.82
C VAL A 95 -15.11 -12.27 -3.88
N MET A 96 -14.40 -12.97 -2.99
CA MET A 96 -13.43 -12.33 -2.10
C MET A 96 -12.22 -11.78 -2.86
N GLY A 97 -11.74 -12.49 -3.88
CA GLY A 97 -10.67 -12.02 -4.75
C GLY A 97 -11.05 -10.73 -5.47
N LEU A 98 -12.24 -10.68 -6.07
CA LEU A 98 -12.77 -9.49 -6.73
C LEU A 98 -12.88 -8.33 -5.75
N TYR A 99 -13.41 -8.57 -4.54
CA TYR A 99 -13.46 -7.57 -3.48
C TYR A 99 -12.07 -6.95 -3.23
N PHE A 100 -11.10 -7.76 -2.81
CA PHE A 100 -9.79 -7.24 -2.43
C PHE A 100 -9.06 -6.59 -3.59
N THR A 101 -9.02 -7.26 -4.75
CA THR A 101 -8.27 -6.76 -5.91
C THR A 101 -8.83 -5.45 -6.43
N TRP A 102 -10.16 -5.30 -6.48
CA TRP A 102 -10.81 -4.06 -6.88
C TRP A 102 -10.49 -2.91 -5.91
N PHE A 103 -10.64 -3.12 -4.60
CA PHE A 103 -10.37 -2.08 -3.60
C PHE A 103 -8.89 -1.67 -3.56
N TRP A 104 -7.97 -2.64 -3.68
CA TRP A 104 -6.54 -2.36 -3.72
C TRP A 104 -6.13 -1.65 -5.01
N GLN A 105 -6.67 -2.03 -6.16
CA GLN A 105 -6.32 -1.38 -7.41
C GLN A 105 -6.85 0.06 -7.48
N ARG A 106 -8.06 0.31 -6.98
CA ARG A 106 -8.70 1.62 -7.07
C ARG A 106 -8.02 2.66 -6.20
N ASN A 107 -7.80 2.35 -4.93
CA ASN A 107 -7.30 3.32 -3.93
C ASN A 107 -6.13 2.80 -3.09
N GLY A 108 -5.78 1.51 -3.20
CA GLY A 108 -4.83 0.85 -2.30
C GLY A 108 -5.42 0.55 -0.92
N GLN A 109 -6.75 0.63 -0.75
CA GLN A 109 -7.39 0.51 0.56
C GLN A 109 -8.74 -0.20 0.46
N THR A 110 -8.97 -1.16 1.34
CA THR A 110 -10.32 -1.64 1.69
C THR A 110 -10.97 -0.71 2.70
N LEU A 111 -12.27 -0.91 2.95
CA LEU A 111 -13.02 -0.17 3.97
C LEU A 111 -12.38 -0.29 5.36
N ALA A 112 -11.91 -1.48 5.74
CA ALA A 112 -11.21 -1.66 7.01
C ALA A 112 -9.89 -0.88 7.03
N MET A 113 -9.11 -0.91 5.94
CA MET A 113 -7.85 -0.17 5.83
C MET A 113 -8.04 1.35 5.90
N GLN A 114 -9.12 1.89 5.31
CA GLN A 114 -9.48 3.31 5.42
C GLN A 114 -9.71 3.72 6.88
N THR A 115 -10.46 2.91 7.62
CA THR A 115 -10.77 3.17 9.03
C THR A 115 -9.50 3.27 9.88
N TRP A 116 -8.52 2.40 9.59
CA TRP A 116 -7.26 2.36 10.30
C TRP A 116 -6.15 3.22 9.67
N ARG A 117 -6.45 3.99 8.62
CA ARG A 117 -5.52 4.86 7.88
C ARG A 117 -4.27 4.12 7.41
N MET A 118 -4.44 2.98 6.76
CA MET A 118 -3.36 2.19 6.17
C MET A 118 -3.58 2.05 4.68
N ARG A 119 -2.51 1.94 3.89
CA ARG A 119 -2.60 1.79 2.44
C ARG A 119 -1.64 0.74 1.95
N VAL A 120 -2.04 0.09 0.87
CA VAL A 120 -1.23 -0.84 0.10
C VAL A 120 -0.64 -0.07 -1.07
N GLU A 121 0.67 -0.08 -1.16
CA GLU A 121 1.42 0.60 -2.21
C GLU A 121 2.42 -0.35 -2.84
N ASN A 122 2.75 -0.12 -4.10
CA ASN A 122 3.88 -0.75 -4.76
C ASN A 122 5.20 -0.05 -4.39
N ALA A 123 6.31 -0.48 -4.99
CA ALA A 123 7.62 0.14 -4.79
C ALA A 123 7.66 1.64 -5.15
N ALA A 124 6.81 2.09 -6.08
CA ALA A 124 6.70 3.48 -6.52
C ALA A 124 5.76 4.33 -5.63
N GLY A 125 5.18 3.77 -4.55
CA GLY A 125 4.30 4.50 -3.64
C GLY A 125 2.88 4.72 -4.17
N VAL A 126 2.50 4.06 -5.26
CA VAL A 126 1.16 4.13 -5.85
C VAL A 126 0.38 2.83 -5.61
N PRO A 127 -0.96 2.83 -5.73
CA PRO A 127 -1.76 1.62 -5.63
C PRO A 127 -1.27 0.50 -6.57
N PRO A 128 -1.36 -0.77 -6.15
CA PRO A 128 -0.97 -1.90 -6.99
C PRO A 128 -1.85 -1.98 -8.25
N ARG A 129 -1.24 -2.37 -9.37
CA ARG A 129 -1.99 -2.68 -10.60
C ARG A 129 -2.76 -4.00 -10.44
N TRP A 130 -3.76 -4.22 -11.29
CA TRP A 130 -4.54 -5.46 -11.35
C TRP A 130 -3.75 -6.77 -11.19
N PRO A 131 -2.72 -7.08 -12.02
CA PRO A 131 -1.98 -8.32 -11.88
C PRO A 131 -1.22 -8.41 -10.55
N GLN A 132 -0.73 -7.28 -10.03
CA GLN A 132 -0.03 -7.22 -8.77
C GLN A 132 -0.98 -7.45 -7.58
N ALA A 133 -2.17 -6.86 -7.62
CA ALA A 133 -3.21 -7.06 -6.61
C ALA A 133 -3.72 -8.51 -6.62
N ALA A 134 -3.91 -9.10 -7.80
CA ALA A 134 -4.31 -10.51 -7.94
C ALA A 134 -3.23 -11.47 -7.43
N LEU A 135 -1.96 -11.23 -7.79
CA LEU A 135 -0.84 -11.99 -7.25
C LEU A 135 -0.78 -11.91 -5.73
N ARG A 136 -0.92 -10.69 -5.18
CA ARG A 136 -0.96 -10.46 -3.73
C ARG A 136 -2.11 -11.24 -3.07
N TYR A 137 -3.29 -11.24 -3.68
CA TYR A 137 -4.44 -12.01 -3.19
C TYR A 137 -4.13 -13.52 -3.16
N VAL A 138 -3.64 -14.09 -4.24
CA VAL A 138 -3.27 -15.52 -4.31
C VAL A 138 -2.20 -15.87 -3.27
N LEU A 139 -1.16 -15.04 -3.15
CA LEU A 139 -0.09 -15.25 -2.17
C LEU A 139 -0.57 -15.14 -0.72
N ALA A 140 -1.60 -14.33 -0.45
CA ALA A 140 -2.17 -14.22 0.89
C ALA A 140 -2.84 -15.52 1.35
N TRP A 141 -3.20 -16.43 0.44
CA TRP A 141 -3.75 -17.75 0.74
C TRP A 141 -2.68 -18.84 0.94
N LEU A 142 -1.40 -18.55 0.73
CA LEU A 142 -0.33 -19.56 0.71
C LEU A 142 -0.12 -20.28 2.06
N TRP A 143 -0.61 -19.71 3.16
CA TRP A 143 -0.58 -20.37 4.48
C TRP A 143 -1.54 -21.56 4.56
N LEU A 144 -2.62 -21.56 3.77
CA LEU A 144 -3.69 -22.53 3.91
C LEU A 144 -3.31 -23.94 3.40
N PRO A 145 -2.75 -24.12 2.19
CA PRO A 145 -2.36 -25.44 1.69
C PRO A 145 -1.40 -26.23 2.60
N PRO A 146 -0.27 -25.67 3.08
CA PRO A 146 0.63 -26.42 3.96
C PRO A 146 -0.03 -26.77 5.30
N SER A 147 -0.85 -25.87 5.84
CA SER A 147 -1.58 -26.12 7.09
C SER A 147 -2.63 -27.23 6.94
N ALA A 148 -3.39 -27.21 5.85
CA ALA A 148 -4.35 -28.25 5.53
C ALA A 148 -3.66 -29.60 5.27
N ALA A 149 -2.54 -29.60 4.54
CA ALA A 149 -1.75 -30.81 4.30
C ALA A 149 -1.26 -31.44 5.61
N VAL A 150 -0.73 -30.66 6.56
CA VAL A 150 -0.34 -31.15 7.88
C VAL A 150 -1.54 -31.73 8.63
N GLY A 151 -2.69 -31.04 8.63
CA GLY A 151 -3.91 -31.54 9.27
C GLY A 151 -4.38 -32.89 8.70
N HIS A 152 -4.33 -33.04 7.37
CA HIS A 152 -4.68 -34.28 6.68
C HIS A 152 -3.67 -35.41 6.90
N LEU A 153 -2.36 -35.12 6.84
CA LEU A 153 -1.29 -36.10 7.07
C LEU A 153 -1.32 -36.67 8.48
N LEU A 154 -1.72 -35.85 9.46
CA LEU A 154 -1.89 -36.27 10.86
C LEU A 154 -3.26 -36.95 11.12
N GLY A 155 -4.11 -37.10 10.10
CA GLY A 155 -5.44 -37.70 10.23
C GLY A 155 -6.40 -36.92 11.14
N LEU A 156 -6.15 -35.61 11.32
CA LEU A 156 -6.95 -34.78 12.23
C LEU A 156 -8.29 -34.45 11.60
N VAL A 157 -9.34 -34.44 12.42
CA VAL A 157 -10.71 -34.09 12.02
C VAL A 157 -11.31 -33.10 13.00
N LYS A 158 -12.32 -32.33 12.58
CA LYS A 158 -13.09 -31.40 13.43
C LYS A 158 -12.18 -30.40 14.17
N GLY A 159 -12.29 -30.30 15.50
CA GLY A 159 -11.59 -29.31 16.32
C GLY A 159 -10.07 -29.29 16.14
N PRO A 160 -9.36 -30.44 16.29
CA PRO A 160 -7.92 -30.50 16.06
C PRO A 160 -7.49 -30.01 14.67
N PHE A 161 -8.26 -30.32 13.63
CA PHE A 161 -7.97 -29.83 12.27
C PHE A 161 -8.04 -28.30 12.21
N VAL A 162 -9.09 -27.71 12.79
CA VAL A 162 -9.22 -26.25 12.91
C VAL A 162 -8.07 -25.65 13.70
N GLY A 163 -7.63 -26.31 14.78
CA GLY A 163 -6.46 -25.90 15.56
C GLY A 163 -5.19 -25.78 14.73
N VAL A 164 -4.92 -26.74 13.84
CA VAL A 164 -3.77 -26.69 12.92
C VAL A 164 -3.89 -25.54 11.92
N LEU A 165 -5.09 -25.29 11.38
CA LEU A 165 -5.30 -24.14 10.50
C LEU A 165 -5.04 -22.81 11.21
N CYS A 166 -5.54 -22.66 12.45
CA CYS A 166 -5.27 -21.47 13.27
C CYS A 166 -3.78 -21.31 13.55
N ALA A 167 -3.07 -22.38 13.90
CA ALA A 167 -1.62 -22.35 14.11
C ALA A 167 -0.87 -21.93 12.85
N GLY A 168 -1.25 -22.46 11.69
CA GLY A 168 -0.67 -22.08 10.40
C GLY A 168 -0.87 -20.61 10.04
N LEU A 169 -2.08 -20.07 10.27
CA LEU A 169 -2.37 -18.65 10.10
C LEU A 169 -1.53 -17.79 11.06
N LEU A 170 -1.40 -18.19 12.32
CA LEU A 170 -0.59 -17.48 13.30
C LEU A 170 0.89 -17.47 12.90
N ILE A 171 1.44 -18.62 12.48
CA ILE A 171 2.80 -18.71 11.96
C ILE A 171 2.96 -17.75 10.78
N TRP A 172 2.03 -17.76 9.83
CA TRP A 172 2.06 -16.86 8.67
C TRP A 172 2.07 -15.37 9.03
N ILE A 173 1.29 -14.97 10.03
CA ILE A 173 1.28 -13.60 10.56
C ILE A 173 2.60 -13.28 11.25
N LEU A 174 3.13 -14.22 12.04
CA LEU A 174 4.38 -14.08 12.79
C LEU A 174 5.60 -14.03 11.88
N LEU A 175 5.56 -14.62 10.68
CA LEU A 175 6.63 -14.49 9.68
C LEU A 175 6.92 -13.02 9.30
N ALA A 176 5.96 -12.11 9.50
CA ALA A 176 6.19 -10.68 9.32
C ALA A 176 7.25 -10.11 10.28
N TRP A 177 7.57 -10.78 11.40
CA TRP A 177 8.62 -10.36 12.33
C TRP A 177 10.02 -10.69 11.83
N LEU A 178 10.18 -11.69 10.96
CA LEU A 178 11.49 -12.02 10.38
C LEU A 178 11.93 -11.00 9.32
N ASP A 179 10.98 -10.22 8.79
CA ASP A 179 11.30 -9.16 7.85
C ASP A 179 11.82 -7.92 8.59
N PRO A 180 13.04 -7.41 8.27
CA PRO A 180 13.54 -6.14 8.81
C PRO A 180 12.58 -4.96 8.60
N ARG A 181 11.76 -5.00 7.54
CA ARG A 181 10.77 -3.97 7.23
C ARG A 181 9.39 -4.23 7.85
N ARG A 182 9.25 -5.32 8.62
CA ARG A 182 8.01 -5.79 9.23
C ARG A 182 6.83 -5.87 8.25
N GLN A 183 7.05 -6.25 6.99
CA GLN A 183 5.99 -6.45 5.99
C GLN A 183 5.59 -7.93 5.93
N PHE A 184 4.38 -8.22 5.47
CA PHE A 184 3.97 -9.61 5.29
C PHE A 184 4.70 -10.26 4.11
N LEU A 185 4.90 -11.57 4.16
CA LEU A 185 5.61 -12.31 3.12
C LEU A 185 4.92 -12.19 1.75
N HIS A 186 3.58 -12.25 1.72
CA HIS A 186 2.80 -12.05 0.50
C HIS A 186 2.93 -10.62 -0.05
N ASP A 187 3.08 -9.61 0.82
CA ASP A 187 3.29 -8.23 0.38
C ASP A 187 4.62 -8.12 -0.36
N ARG A 188 5.70 -8.65 0.24
CA ARG A 188 7.04 -8.65 -0.36
C ARG A 188 7.10 -9.38 -1.70
N LEU A 189 6.56 -10.60 -1.75
CA LEU A 189 6.55 -11.42 -2.96
C LEU A 189 5.73 -10.76 -4.08
N ALA A 190 4.66 -10.04 -3.74
CA ALA A 190 3.89 -9.27 -4.70
C ALA A 190 4.52 -7.91 -5.05
N GLY A 191 5.67 -7.53 -4.46
CA GLY A 191 6.28 -6.20 -4.65
C GLY A 191 5.43 -5.05 -4.08
N THR A 192 4.61 -5.35 -3.08
CA THR A 192 3.74 -4.41 -2.37
C THR A 192 4.20 -4.22 -0.92
N ARG A 193 3.73 -3.16 -0.28
CA ARG A 193 3.97 -2.88 1.13
C ARG A 193 2.75 -2.20 1.74
N LEU A 194 2.55 -2.41 3.03
CA LEU A 194 1.58 -1.69 3.81
C LEU A 194 2.24 -0.44 4.42
N THR A 195 1.70 0.74 4.11
CA THR A 195 2.15 2.05 4.61
C THR A 195 1.17 2.61 5.64
N ASP A 196 1.71 3.26 6.67
CA ASP A 196 0.92 4.05 7.63
C ASP A 196 0.68 5.45 7.08
N LEU A 197 -0.58 5.85 6.92
CA LEU A 197 -0.93 7.19 6.46
C LEU A 197 -1.03 8.22 7.61
N ARG A 198 -0.85 7.81 8.86
CA ARG A 198 -0.81 8.74 10.01
C ARG A 198 0.55 9.40 10.16
N THR A 199 1.59 8.71 9.74
CA THR A 199 2.96 9.21 9.77
C THR A 199 3.13 10.06 8.51
N LYS A 200 3.17 11.39 8.69
CA LYS A 200 3.38 12.32 7.57
C LYS A 200 4.75 11.99 6.92
N PRO A 201 4.83 11.88 5.58
CA PRO A 201 6.11 11.69 4.89
C PRO A 201 7.05 12.88 5.11
#